data_AF-A0A952BDZ8-F1
#
_entry.id   AF-A0A952BDZ8-F1
#
_cell.length_a   1.000
_cell.length_b   1.000
_cell.length_c   1.000
_cell.angle_alpha   90.00
_cell.angle_beta   90.00
_cell.angle_gamma   90.00
#
_symmetry.space_group_name_H-M   'P 1'
#
loop_
_entity.id
_entity.type
_entity.pdbx_description
1 polymer ?
#
loop_
_entity_poly.entity_id
_entity_poly.type
_entity_poly.pdbx_seq_one_letter_code
_entity_poly.pdbx_strand_id
1 'polypeptide(L)'
;MKIPLQITIRDLPHSESVEAAIREKAGKLEQFYDQIMGCRVMVESPHRHRHKGKLYHVRIDLTVPGNEIVVKRNPPEHSSHEDIYVAIRDAFNAAQRRLQDYVRRRRGGIKNHVVLNLATVFKVFPAEGYGFLKTADGREIYFHRNSLVDMDFDHLDPGTEVHYVEEQGEEGPQAATVTGGRQRPES
;
A
#
# COMPACT_ATOMS: atom_id res chain seq x y z
N MET A 1 13.01 6.00 -1.59
CA MET A 1 12.32 6.38 -2.84
C MET A 1 13.05 5.78 -4.02
N LYS A 2 12.31 5.11 -4.93
CA LYS A 2 12.89 4.47 -6.12
C LYS A 2 12.85 5.37 -7.36
N ILE A 3 11.86 6.25 -7.44
CA ILE A 3 11.70 7.28 -8.48
C ILE A 3 12.13 8.62 -7.89
N PRO A 4 12.94 9.43 -8.60
CA PRO A 4 13.35 10.75 -8.11
C PRO A 4 12.14 11.66 -7.89
N LEU A 5 12.20 12.47 -6.83
CA LEU A 5 11.20 13.49 -6.52
C LEU A 5 11.02 14.45 -7.71
N GLN A 6 9.78 14.58 -8.18
CA GLN A 6 9.42 15.51 -9.25
C GLN A 6 8.78 16.76 -8.65
N ILE A 7 9.36 17.93 -8.90
CA ILE A 7 8.85 19.21 -8.41
C ILE A 7 8.44 20.06 -9.62
N THR A 8 7.21 20.56 -9.61
CA THR A 8 6.69 21.48 -10.63
C THR A 8 6.17 22.74 -9.96
N ILE A 9 6.74 23.88 -10.33
CA ILE A 9 6.38 25.19 -9.79
C ILE A 9 5.87 26.04 -10.95
N ARG A 10 4.66 26.59 -10.83
CA ARG A 10 4.08 27.49 -11.84
C ARG A 10 3.80 28.86 -11.26
N ASP A 11 4.15 29.89 -12.02
CA ASP A 11 3.84 31.30 -11.78
C ASP A 11 4.31 31.82 -10.39
N LEU A 12 5.56 31.50 -10.01
CA LEU A 12 6.13 31.87 -8.69
C LEU A 12 7.52 32.52 -8.79
N PRO A 13 7.75 33.69 -8.17
CA PRO A 13 9.00 34.43 -8.27
C PRO A 13 10.13 33.94 -7.34
N HIS A 14 9.89 32.99 -6.43
CA HIS A 14 10.88 32.48 -5.46
C HIS A 14 10.88 30.95 -5.41
N SER A 15 11.24 30.30 -6.52
CA SER A 15 11.17 28.85 -6.68
C SER A 15 12.25 28.08 -5.91
N GLU A 16 13.46 28.60 -5.76
CA GLU A 16 14.58 27.85 -5.17
C GLU A 16 14.38 27.54 -3.67
N SER A 17 14.00 28.54 -2.87
CA SER A 17 13.74 28.38 -1.44
C SER A 17 12.51 27.50 -1.19
N VAL A 18 11.50 27.59 -2.06
CA VAL A 18 10.32 26.73 -2.07
C VAL A 18 10.70 25.28 -2.41
N GLU A 19 11.53 25.09 -3.44
CA GLU A 19 11.99 23.77 -3.87
C GLU A 19 12.83 23.10 -2.77
N ALA A 20 13.70 23.86 -2.10
CA ALA A 20 14.46 23.38 -0.94
C ALA A 20 13.53 22.92 0.19
N ALA A 21 12.51 23.71 0.53
CA ALA A 21 11.52 23.34 1.55
C ALA A 21 10.71 22.09 1.15
N ILE A 22 10.39 21.92 -0.13
CA ILE A 22 9.70 20.73 -0.67
C ILE A 22 10.61 19.50 -0.57
N ARG A 23 11.89 19.62 -0.96
CA ARG A 23 12.87 18.52 -0.86
C ARG A 23 13.05 18.06 0.58
N GLU A 24 13.23 19.00 1.51
CA GLU A 24 13.38 18.67 2.94
C GLU A 24 12.17 17.91 3.48
N LYS A 25 10.95 18.38 3.17
CA LYS A 25 9.71 17.72 3.61
C LYS A 25 9.47 16.37 2.93
N ALA A 26 9.84 16.22 1.66
CA ALA A 26 9.77 14.94 0.96
C ALA A 26 10.74 13.91 1.57
N GLY A 27 11.96 14.32 1.93
CA GLY A 27 12.91 13.46 2.64
C GLY A 27 12.36 12.98 3.99
N LYS A 28 11.62 13.82 4.72
CA LYS A 28 10.95 13.40 5.96
C LYS A 28 9.87 12.34 5.74
N LEU A 29 9.13 12.41 4.63
CA LEU A 29 8.15 11.36 4.27
C LEU A 29 8.83 10.03 3.97
N GLU A 30 9.97 10.07 3.28
CA GLU A 30 10.77 8.89 2.96
C GLU A 30 11.42 8.24 4.19
N GLN A 31 11.91 9.05 5.14
CA GLN A 31 12.39 8.55 6.43
C GLN A 31 11.28 7.87 7.23
N PHE A 32 10.03 8.33 7.08
CA PHE A 32 8.87 7.74 7.73
C PHE A 32 8.42 6.42 7.07
N TYR A 33 8.51 6.33 5.75
CA TYR A 33 8.16 5.13 4.98
C TYR A 33 9.08 4.95 3.78
N ASP A 34 9.93 3.93 3.84
CA ASP A 34 10.98 3.66 2.86
C ASP A 34 10.47 3.08 1.53
N GLN A 35 9.29 2.44 1.53
CA GLN A 35 8.70 1.84 0.33
C GLN A 35 7.95 2.85 -0.56
N ILE A 36 8.07 4.16 -0.34
CA ILE A 36 7.56 5.16 -1.28
C ILE A 36 8.27 4.95 -2.63
N MET A 37 7.50 4.68 -3.68
CA MET A 37 8.04 4.45 -5.01
C MET A 37 8.29 5.76 -5.73
N GLY A 38 7.43 6.77 -5.57
CA GLY A 38 7.61 8.09 -6.17
C GLY A 38 6.86 9.18 -5.42
N CYS A 39 7.29 10.43 -5.63
CA CYS A 39 6.65 11.62 -5.09
C CYS A 39 6.66 12.71 -6.16
N ARG A 40 5.48 13.25 -6.48
CA ARG A 40 5.31 14.40 -7.36
C ARG A 40 4.65 15.52 -6.59
N VAL A 41 5.27 16.71 -6.62
CA VAL A 41 4.78 17.90 -5.96
C VAL A 41 4.56 18.99 -6.99
N MET A 42 3.36 19.55 -7.00
CA MET A 42 2.99 20.67 -7.84
C MET A 42 2.56 21.84 -6.97
N VAL A 43 3.13 23.01 -7.23
CA VAL A 43 2.78 24.27 -6.57
C VAL A 43 2.42 25.29 -7.62
N GLU A 44 1.20 25.82 -7.54
CA GLU A 44 0.68 26.81 -8.48
C GLU A 44 0.17 28.04 -7.72
N SER A 45 0.47 29.24 -8.23
CA SER A 45 -0.15 30.47 -7.76
C SER A 45 -1.44 30.74 -8.57
N PRO A 46 -2.55 31.15 -7.93
CA PRO A 46 -3.74 31.54 -8.66
C PRO A 46 -3.52 32.93 -9.28
N HIS A 47 -4.06 33.11 -10.48
CA HIS A 47 -4.09 34.41 -11.14
C HIS A 47 -4.77 35.46 -10.24
N ARG A 48 -4.17 36.65 -10.25
CA ARG A 48 -4.38 37.81 -9.38
C ARG A 48 -5.86 38.24 -9.28
N HIS A 49 -6.63 37.71 -8.33
CA HIS A 49 -7.95 38.26 -7.98
C HIS A 49 -7.83 39.31 -6.87
N ARG A 50 -8.27 40.53 -7.18
CA ARG A 50 -7.88 41.77 -6.51
C ARG A 50 -8.51 42.01 -5.12
N HIS A 51 -9.30 41.09 -4.57
CA HIS A 51 -10.07 41.31 -3.33
C HIS A 51 -10.21 40.10 -2.36
N LYS A 52 -9.67 38.92 -2.66
CA LYS A 52 -9.62 37.77 -1.73
C LYS A 52 -8.22 37.16 -1.82
N GLY A 53 -7.61 36.82 -0.68
CA GLY A 53 -6.18 36.52 -0.53
C GLY A 53 -5.55 35.58 -1.56
N LYS A 54 -4.22 35.60 -1.68
CA LYS A 54 -3.45 34.70 -2.56
C LYS A 54 -3.63 33.25 -2.06
N LEU A 55 -4.35 32.42 -2.80
CA LEU A 55 -4.65 31.02 -2.44
C LEU A 55 -3.70 30.07 -3.19
N TYR A 56 -2.54 29.73 -2.63
CA TYR A 56 -1.64 28.79 -3.31
C TYR A 56 -2.23 27.39 -3.41
N HIS A 57 -2.21 26.81 -4.61
CA HIS A 57 -2.63 25.43 -4.82
C HIS A 57 -1.42 24.51 -4.73
N VAL A 58 -1.42 23.63 -3.72
CA VAL A 58 -0.40 22.60 -3.55
C VAL A 58 -1.03 21.23 -3.75
N ARG A 59 -0.46 20.46 -4.67
CA ARG A 59 -0.81 19.08 -4.94
C ARG A 59 0.39 18.18 -4.69
N ILE A 60 0.18 17.11 -3.94
CA ILE A 60 1.20 16.09 -3.66
C ILE A 60 0.61 14.74 -4.07
N ASP A 61 1.27 14.09 -5.03
CA ASP A 61 0.95 12.73 -5.46
C ASP A 61 2.07 11.80 -4.95
N LEU A 62 1.74 10.90 -4.02
CA LEU A 62 2.65 9.88 -3.52
C LEU A 62 2.30 8.52 -4.12
N THR A 63 3.26 7.89 -4.79
CA THR A 63 3.13 6.53 -5.30
C THR A 63 3.68 5.56 -4.26
N VAL A 64 2.85 4.68 -3.73
CA VAL A 64 3.19 3.65 -2.74
C VAL A 64 2.80 2.26 -3.27
N PRO A 65 3.26 1.15 -2.68
CA PRO A 65 3.00 -0.17 -3.26
C PRO A 65 1.50 -0.46 -3.38
N GLY A 66 1.03 -0.71 -4.60
CA GLY A 66 -0.38 -1.03 -4.88
C GLY A 66 -1.38 0.12 -4.65
N ASN A 67 -0.93 1.38 -4.46
CA ASN A 67 -1.85 2.52 -4.31
C ASN A 67 -1.21 3.87 -4.67
N GLU A 68 -2.03 4.88 -4.96
CA GLU A 68 -1.61 6.26 -5.15
C GLU A 68 -2.33 7.17 -4.14
N ILE A 69 -1.57 7.95 -3.37
CA ILE A 69 -2.10 8.88 -2.37
C ILE A 69 -2.02 10.30 -2.94
N VAL A 70 -3.18 10.84 -3.32
CA VAL A 70 -3.30 12.18 -3.92
C VAL A 70 -3.82 13.19 -2.91
N VAL A 71 -2.96 14.09 -2.44
CA VAL A 71 -3.35 15.22 -1.57
C VAL A 71 -3.56 16.46 -2.42
N LYS A 72 -4.79 16.98 -2.40
CA LYS A 72 -5.12 18.31 -2.92
C LYS A 72 -5.56 19.17 -1.75
N ARG A 73 -4.90 20.30 -1.54
CA ARG A 73 -5.35 21.27 -0.54
C ARG A 73 -5.89 22.51 -1.26
N ASN A 74 -7.20 22.72 -1.11
CA ASN A 74 -7.85 24.00 -1.40
C ASN A 74 -7.99 24.75 -0.07
N PRO A 75 -7.61 26.02 0.03
CA PRO A 75 -7.69 26.72 1.31
C PRO A 75 -9.15 27.04 1.68
N PRO A 76 -9.46 27.16 2.99
CA PRO A 76 -10.73 27.67 3.46
C PRO A 76 -10.90 29.16 3.09
N GLU A 77 -12.16 29.58 2.88
CA GLU A 77 -12.56 30.88 2.29
C GLU A 77 -12.11 32.16 3.03
N HIS A 78 -11.43 32.05 4.18
CA HIS A 78 -11.10 33.19 5.06
C HIS A 78 -9.61 33.28 5.45
N SER A 79 -8.71 32.63 4.72
CA SER A 79 -7.27 32.73 4.97
C SER A 79 -6.63 33.86 4.14
N SER A 80 -6.87 35.10 4.56
CA SER A 80 -6.11 36.25 4.09
C SER A 80 -4.64 36.04 4.45
N HIS A 81 -3.78 35.91 3.43
CA HIS A 81 -2.32 35.70 3.53
C HIS A 81 -1.87 34.28 3.87
N GLU A 82 -2.40 33.24 3.23
CA GLU A 82 -1.74 31.94 3.31
C GLU A 82 -0.37 32.05 2.61
N ASP A 83 0.68 32.15 3.43
CA ASP A 83 2.07 32.11 3.00
C ASP A 83 2.32 30.77 2.30
N ILE A 84 3.00 30.78 1.15
CA ILE A 84 3.29 29.58 0.35
C ILE A 84 3.90 28.47 1.21
N TYR A 85 4.73 28.83 2.18
CA TYR A 85 5.34 27.89 3.12
C TYR A 85 4.32 27.22 4.04
N VAL A 86 3.24 27.91 4.43
CA VAL A 86 2.13 27.36 5.20
C VAL A 86 1.33 26.37 4.35
N ALA A 87 0.99 26.76 3.12
CA ALA A 87 0.28 25.88 2.18
C ALA A 87 1.06 24.58 1.92
N ILE A 88 2.38 24.68 1.70
CA ILE A 88 3.28 23.53 1.55
C ILE A 88 3.31 22.70 2.84
N ARG A 89 3.54 23.34 4.00
CA ARG A 89 3.61 22.65 5.29
C ARG A 89 2.37 21.81 5.54
N ASP A 90 1.20 22.38 5.34
CA ASP A 90 -0.05 21.72 5.64
C ASP A 90 -0.40 20.64 4.62
N ALA A 91 -0.06 20.83 3.34
CA ALA A 91 -0.17 19.78 2.33
C ALA A 91 0.70 18.57 2.69
N PHE A 92 1.95 18.78 3.11
CA PHE A 92 2.84 17.70 3.56
C PHE A 92 2.35 17.04 4.87
N ASN A 93 1.81 17.81 5.82
CA ASN A 93 1.20 17.25 7.03
C ASN A 93 0.00 16.36 6.68
N ALA A 94 -0.85 16.78 5.74
CA ALA A 94 -1.96 15.97 5.24
C ALA A 94 -1.46 14.70 4.52
N ALA A 95 -0.40 14.81 3.73
CA ALA A 95 0.24 13.67 3.07
C ALA A 95 0.80 12.66 4.09
N GLN A 96 1.47 13.14 5.13
CA GLN A 96 1.98 12.30 6.21
C GLN A 96 0.84 11.56 6.93
N ARG A 97 -0.27 12.24 7.24
CA ARG A 97 -1.44 11.59 7.86
C ARG A 97 -2.02 10.49 6.98
N ARG A 98 -2.21 10.75 5.67
CA ARG A 98 -2.73 9.73 4.74
C ARG A 98 -1.76 8.58 4.55
N LEU A 99 -0.46 8.85 4.55
CA LEU A 99 0.57 7.83 4.50
C LEU A 99 0.57 6.97 5.77
N GLN A 100 0.39 7.59 6.95
CA GLN A 100 0.19 6.88 8.21
C GLN A 100 -1.04 5.97 8.16
N ASP A 101 -2.17 6.46 7.64
CA ASP A 101 -3.37 5.65 7.47
C ASP A 101 -3.15 4.49 6.50
N TYR A 102 -2.44 4.71 5.40
CA TYR A 102 -2.05 3.64 4.46
C TYR A 102 -1.17 2.60 5.15
N VAL A 103 -0.13 3.01 5.88
CA VAL A 103 0.76 2.10 6.62
C VAL A 103 0.00 1.35 7.70
N ARG A 104 -0.91 2.03 8.44
CA ARG A 104 -1.77 1.39 9.45
C ARG A 104 -2.71 0.38 8.83
N ARG A 105 -3.35 0.69 7.70
CA ARG A 105 -4.21 -0.25 6.95
C ARG A 105 -3.42 -1.40 6.36
N ARG A 106 -2.17 -1.18 5.96
CA ARG A 106 -1.30 -2.24 5.43
C ARG A 106 -0.71 -3.11 6.53
N ARG A 107 -0.39 -2.56 7.71
CA ARG A 107 0.05 -3.32 8.89
C ARG A 107 -1.10 -4.04 9.60
N GLY A 108 -2.27 -3.41 9.69
CA GLY A 108 -3.52 -4.01 10.19
C GLY A 108 -4.31 -4.77 9.12
N GLY A 109 -3.79 -4.82 7.90
CA GLY A 109 -4.40 -5.41 6.72
C GLY A 109 -3.32 -5.94 5.79
N ILE A 110 -2.41 -6.75 6.34
CA ILE A 110 -1.76 -7.80 5.56
C ILE A 110 -2.86 -8.85 5.27
N LYS A 111 -3.87 -8.45 4.49
CA LYS A 111 -4.32 -9.34 3.45
C LYS A 111 -3.25 -9.14 2.40
N ASN A 112 -2.19 -9.96 2.50
CA ASN A 112 -1.30 -10.19 1.37
C ASN A 112 -2.19 -10.27 0.13
N HIS A 113 -1.73 -9.74 -0.98
CA HIS A 113 -2.41 -9.95 -2.25
C HIS A 113 -2.31 -11.45 -2.54
N VAL A 114 -3.20 -12.22 -1.91
CA VAL A 114 -3.33 -13.64 -2.03
C VAL A 114 -3.89 -13.79 -3.42
N VAL A 115 -3.03 -14.05 -4.38
CA VAL A 115 -3.48 -14.85 -5.51
C VAL A 115 -3.91 -16.15 -4.84
N LEU A 116 -5.22 -16.31 -4.65
CA LEU A 116 -5.83 -17.50 -4.06
C LEU A 116 -5.63 -18.62 -5.06
N ASN A 117 -4.40 -19.14 -5.11
CA ASN A 117 -4.01 -20.19 -6.01
C ASN A 117 -4.85 -21.40 -5.65
N LEU A 118 -5.54 -21.95 -6.63
CA LEU A 118 -6.28 -23.20 -6.46
C LEU A 118 -5.28 -24.35 -6.42
N ALA A 119 -5.44 -25.20 -5.43
CA ALA A 119 -4.72 -26.45 -5.32
C ALA A 119 -5.61 -27.51 -4.70
N THR A 120 -5.22 -28.76 -4.87
CA THR A 120 -5.89 -29.90 -4.25
C THR A 120 -4.98 -30.46 -3.17
N VAL A 121 -5.53 -30.83 -2.01
CA VAL A 121 -4.77 -31.55 -0.99
C VAL A 121 -4.28 -32.88 -1.59
N PHE A 122 -2.96 -33.06 -1.67
CA PHE A 122 -2.36 -34.26 -2.26
C PHE A 122 -2.04 -35.31 -1.21
N LYS A 123 -1.41 -34.90 -0.11
CA LYS A 123 -1.05 -35.76 1.02
C LYS A 123 -1.17 -35.00 2.33
N VAL A 124 -1.60 -35.68 3.37
CA VAL A 124 -1.65 -35.17 4.74
C VAL A 124 -0.97 -36.19 5.63
N PHE A 125 -0.17 -35.69 6.58
CA PHE A 125 0.53 -36.46 7.59
C PHE A 125 0.03 -36.01 8.97
N PRO A 126 -1.11 -36.54 9.45
CA PRO A 126 -1.76 -36.07 10.68
C PRO A 126 -0.86 -36.14 11.92
N ALA A 127 -0.10 -37.24 12.05
CA ALA A 127 0.78 -37.47 13.18
C ALA A 127 1.94 -36.46 13.24
N GLU A 128 2.44 -36.04 12.09
CA GLU A 128 3.54 -35.09 11.95
C GLU A 128 3.08 -33.63 11.80
N GLY A 129 1.79 -33.38 11.57
CA GLY A 129 1.21 -32.03 11.56
C GLY A 129 1.44 -31.23 10.28
N TYR A 130 1.74 -31.87 9.15
CA TYR A 130 1.95 -31.19 7.87
C TYR A 130 1.32 -31.94 6.67
N GLY A 131 1.29 -31.30 5.51
CA GLY A 131 0.84 -31.90 4.27
C GLY A 131 1.39 -31.22 3.02
N PHE A 132 0.95 -31.70 1.87
CA PHE A 132 1.29 -31.16 0.56
C PHE A 132 0.05 -30.88 -0.27
N LEU A 133 0.04 -29.73 -0.92
CA LEU A 133 -0.94 -29.34 -1.93
C LEU A 133 -0.37 -29.60 -3.32
N LYS A 134 -1.22 -29.98 -4.27
CA LYS A 134 -0.87 -30.09 -5.67
C LYS A 134 -1.58 -29.00 -6.48
N THR A 135 -0.79 -28.19 -7.16
CA THR A 135 -1.26 -27.10 -8.01
C THR A 135 -1.63 -27.61 -9.41
N ALA A 136 -2.38 -26.81 -10.18
CA ALA A 136 -2.76 -27.15 -11.55
C ALA A 136 -1.58 -27.30 -12.52
N ASP A 137 -0.46 -26.61 -12.25
CA ASP A 137 0.80 -26.75 -12.99
C ASP A 137 1.67 -27.93 -12.53
N GLY A 138 1.18 -28.74 -11.58
CA GLY A 138 1.82 -29.97 -11.12
C GLY A 138 2.88 -29.79 -10.04
N ARG A 139 3.03 -28.59 -9.47
CA ARG A 139 3.93 -28.33 -8.33
C ARG A 139 3.33 -28.88 -7.04
N GLU A 140 4.22 -29.28 -6.13
CA GLU A 140 3.87 -29.69 -4.77
C GLU A 140 4.24 -28.56 -3.80
N ILE A 141 3.25 -28.04 -3.07
CA ILE A 141 3.43 -26.96 -2.11
C ILE A 141 3.26 -27.52 -0.70
N TYR A 142 4.29 -27.41 0.12
CA TYR A 142 4.25 -27.80 1.53
C TYR A 142 3.31 -26.90 2.33
N PHE A 143 2.55 -27.45 3.27
CA PHE A 143 1.79 -26.66 4.26
C PHE A 143 1.85 -27.32 5.64
N HIS A 144 1.83 -26.49 6.69
CA HIS A 144 1.77 -26.96 8.07
C HIS A 144 0.35 -26.80 8.62
N ARG A 145 -0.02 -27.53 9.68
CA ARG A 145 -1.32 -27.38 10.38
C ARG A 145 -1.65 -25.95 10.78
N ASN A 146 -0.62 -25.14 11.07
CA ASN A 146 -0.76 -23.73 11.46
C ASN A 146 -1.12 -22.81 10.27
N SER A 147 -0.94 -23.30 9.04
CA SER A 147 -1.31 -22.56 7.83
C SER A 147 -2.79 -22.72 7.48
N LEU A 148 -3.51 -23.67 8.08
CA LEU A 148 -4.95 -23.84 7.85
C LEU A 148 -5.75 -22.73 8.53
N VAL A 149 -6.68 -22.13 7.79
CA VAL A 149 -7.62 -21.11 8.29
C VAL A 149 -9.04 -21.58 8.04
N ASP A 150 -9.86 -21.57 9.08
CA ASP A 150 -11.26 -22.03 9.07
C ASP A 150 -11.45 -23.49 8.59
N MET A 151 -10.41 -24.32 8.74
CA MET A 151 -10.40 -25.75 8.42
C MET A 151 -9.84 -26.55 9.57
N ASP A 152 -10.38 -27.75 9.79
CA ASP A 152 -9.84 -28.70 10.75
C ASP A 152 -8.81 -29.61 10.07
N PHE A 153 -7.59 -29.63 10.59
CA PHE A 153 -6.48 -30.41 10.02
C PHE A 153 -6.72 -31.91 10.10
N ASP A 154 -7.37 -32.37 11.17
CA ASP A 154 -7.61 -33.80 11.43
C ASP A 154 -8.70 -34.38 10.52
N HIS A 155 -9.51 -33.51 9.89
CA HIS A 155 -10.57 -33.86 8.95
C HIS A 155 -10.25 -33.45 7.51
N LEU A 156 -8.96 -33.21 7.20
CA LEU A 156 -8.54 -32.79 5.86
C LEU A 156 -8.24 -34.01 4.98
N ASP A 157 -9.15 -34.30 4.05
CA ASP A 157 -8.99 -35.42 3.13
C ASP A 157 -8.18 -35.05 1.86
N PRO A 158 -7.30 -35.95 1.37
CA PRO A 158 -6.73 -35.83 0.03
C PRO A 158 -7.84 -35.72 -1.02
N GLY A 159 -7.67 -34.81 -1.98
CA GLY A 159 -8.70 -34.48 -2.97
C GLY A 159 -9.49 -33.21 -2.65
N THR A 160 -9.38 -32.66 -1.44
CA THR A 160 -10.05 -31.41 -1.06
C THR A 160 -9.50 -30.23 -1.85
N GLU A 161 -10.37 -29.47 -2.52
CA GLU A 161 -10.00 -28.22 -3.17
C GLU A 161 -9.83 -27.11 -2.15
N VAL A 162 -8.67 -26.45 -2.20
CA VAL A 162 -8.31 -25.37 -1.29
C VAL A 162 -7.74 -24.20 -2.08
N HIS A 163 -7.85 -23.02 -1.49
CA HIS A 163 -7.07 -21.87 -1.91
C HIS A 163 -5.88 -21.70 -0.99
N TYR A 164 -4.71 -21.40 -1.55
CA TYR A 164 -3.51 -21.17 -0.77
C TYR A 164 -2.76 -19.89 -1.14
N VAL A 165 -1.97 -19.39 -0.18
CA VAL A 165 -0.98 -18.32 -0.36
C VAL A 165 0.40 -18.95 -0.42
N GLU A 166 1.12 -18.77 -1.52
CA GLU A 166 2.53 -19.20 -1.62
C GLU A 166 3.46 -18.16 -0.95
N GLU A 167 4.42 -18.63 -0.15
CA GLU A 167 5.54 -17.84 0.37
C GLU A 167 6.85 -18.60 0.23
N GLN A 168 7.97 -17.89 0.36
CA GLN A 168 9.31 -18.49 0.33
C GLN A 168 9.72 -18.92 1.75
N GLY A 169 9.79 -20.24 1.97
CA GLY A 169 10.31 -20.85 3.19
C GLY A 169 11.80 -21.19 3.10
N GLU A 170 12.37 -21.72 4.18
CA GLU A 170 13.79 -22.12 4.28
C GLU A 170 14.15 -23.27 3.32
N GLU A 171 13.21 -24.19 3.07
CA GLU A 171 13.41 -25.34 2.18
C GLU A 171 12.80 -25.17 0.78
N GLY A 172 12.20 -24.00 0.50
CA GLY A 172 11.55 -23.73 -0.78
C GLY A 172 10.16 -23.08 -0.64
N PRO A 173 9.40 -23.00 -1.75
CA PRO A 173 8.05 -22.47 -1.73
C PRO A 173 7.10 -23.28 -0.84
N GLN A 174 6.41 -22.61 0.08
CA GLN A 174 5.45 -23.22 1.01
C GLN A 174 4.14 -22.42 1.06
N ALA A 175 3.09 -23.01 1.62
CA ALA A 175 1.82 -22.36 1.84
C ALA A 175 1.80 -21.63 3.18
N ALA A 176 1.74 -20.30 3.13
CA ALA A 176 1.57 -19.43 4.29
C ALA A 176 0.15 -19.51 4.87
N THR A 177 -0.83 -19.77 4.01
CA THR A 177 -2.25 -19.83 4.37
C THR A 177 -2.95 -20.79 3.43
N VAL A 178 -3.84 -21.62 3.96
CA VAL A 178 -4.67 -22.57 3.24
C VAL A 178 -6.10 -22.41 3.74
N THR A 179 -7.04 -22.24 2.83
CA THR A 179 -8.46 -22.00 3.11
C THR A 179 -9.32 -22.91 2.25
N GLY A 180 -10.47 -23.34 2.77
CA GLY A 180 -11.39 -24.20 2.03
C GLY A 180 -11.88 -23.52 0.75
N GLY A 181 -11.84 -24.25 -0.37
CA GLY A 181 -12.54 -23.84 -1.59
C GLY A 181 -14.02 -23.69 -1.26
N ARG A 182 -14.61 -22.54 -1.59
CA ARG A 182 -16.02 -22.26 -1.30
C ARG A 182 -16.87 -23.31 -2.02
N GLN A 183 -17.29 -24.34 -1.30
CA GLN A 183 -18.21 -25.35 -1.83
C GLN A 183 -19.51 -24.63 -2.17
N ARG A 184 -19.87 -24.57 -3.45
CA ARG A 184 -21.21 -24.13 -3.83
C ARG A 184 -22.19 -25.08 -3.12
N PRO A 185 -23.17 -24.57 -2.36
CA PRO A 185 -24.26 -25.42 -1.94
C PRO A 185 -25.00 -25.83 -3.21
N GLU A 186 -24.94 -27.10 -3.57
CA GLU A 186 -25.86 -27.68 -4.54
C GLU A 186 -27.25 -27.68 -3.91
N SER A 187 -28.20 -27.00 -4.55
CA SER A 187 -29.64 -27.13 -4.30
C SER A 187 -30.38 -26.83 -5.59
#